data_AF-A0A3D2WGF4-F1
#
_entry.id   AF-A0A3D2WGF4-F1
#
_cell.length_a   1.000
_cell.length_b   1.000
_cell.length_c   1.000
_cell.angle_alpha   90.00
_cell.angle_beta   90.00
_cell.angle_gamma   90.00
#
_symmetry.space_group_name_H-M   'P 1'
#
loop_
_entity.id
_entity.type
_entity.pdbx_description
1 polymer ?
#
loop_
_entity_poly.entity_id
_entity_poly.type
_entity_poly.pdbx_seq_one_letter_code
_entity_poly.pdbx_strand_id
1 'polypeptide(L)'
;MIFIVTALVFVGIYVIGNPVDILVSTEADQDQFDRMVKILGLDKPLWEQFLVYLSKLVQGDLGRSFAFSEPALKLVLQRMPATIELVTVAMLMALILGIPLGMYAGLHPEKTISKTIMGASIVGVSIPNFWQGIMLIFVLAVSLAWLPSGGRGEIKTVMGITSSLWTADGWSHIITPAINLALAQCTLIIRLIRANVREIVLLDYVKFARAKG
;
A
#
# COMPACT_ATOMS: atom_id res chain seq x y z
N MET A 1 1.77 -5.01 -19.11
CA MET A 1 1.36 -4.13 -17.99
C MET A 1 2.50 -3.22 -17.53
N ILE A 2 3.68 -3.76 -17.16
CA ILE A 2 4.82 -2.96 -16.66
C ILE A 2 5.24 -1.86 -17.64
N PHE A 3 5.46 -2.19 -18.92
CA PHE A 3 5.83 -1.20 -19.94
C PHE A 3 4.81 -0.04 -20.06
N ILE A 4 3.51 -0.37 -20.01
CA ILE A 4 2.43 0.63 -20.08
C ILE A 4 2.48 1.55 -18.86
N VAL A 5 2.66 0.99 -17.66
CA VAL A 5 2.79 1.76 -16.41
C VAL A 5 4.03 2.65 -16.46
N THR A 6 5.17 2.11 -16.90
CA THR A 6 6.42 2.88 -17.05
C THR A 6 6.26 4.03 -18.03
N ALA A 7 5.62 3.81 -19.18
CA ALA A 7 5.33 4.87 -20.15
C ALA A 7 4.37 5.92 -19.59
N LEU A 8 3.31 5.50 -18.89
CA LEU A 8 2.34 6.42 -18.26
C LEU A 8 2.99 7.28 -17.17
N VAL A 9 3.81 6.69 -16.30
CA VAL A 9 4.52 7.43 -15.24
C VAL A 9 5.54 8.37 -15.84
N PHE A 10 6.28 7.93 -16.87
CA PHE A 10 7.22 8.78 -17.61
C PHE A 10 6.49 9.98 -18.20
N VAL A 11 5.45 9.77 -19.00
CA VAL A 11 4.67 10.87 -19.59
C VAL A 11 4.05 11.74 -18.49
N GLY A 12 3.51 11.15 -17.42
CA GLY A 12 2.90 11.89 -16.31
C GLY A 12 3.87 12.85 -15.63
N ILE A 13 5.08 12.40 -15.29
CA ILE A 13 6.10 13.27 -14.67
C ILE A 13 6.46 14.44 -15.59
N TYR A 14 6.59 14.18 -16.90
CA TYR A 14 7.00 15.19 -17.88
C TYR A 14 5.86 16.14 -18.31
N VAL A 15 4.60 15.71 -18.20
CA VAL A 15 3.42 16.54 -18.49
C VAL A 15 3.05 17.43 -17.30
N ILE A 16 3.32 16.98 -16.07
CA ILE A 16 2.93 17.71 -14.84
C ILE A 16 3.89 18.87 -14.52
N GLY A 17 5.16 18.83 -14.96
CA GLY A 17 6.09 19.96 -14.81
C GLY A 17 7.50 19.66 -15.30
N ASN A 18 8.30 20.71 -15.52
CA ASN A 18 9.72 20.54 -15.88
C ASN A 18 10.51 20.17 -14.61
N PRO A 19 11.18 19.00 -14.55
CA PRO A 19 11.93 18.60 -13.35
C PRO A 19 13.05 19.58 -12.99
N VAL A 20 13.47 20.44 -13.92
CA VAL A 20 14.41 21.54 -13.68
C VAL A 20 13.84 22.55 -12.69
N ASP A 21 12.53 22.82 -12.71
CA ASP A 21 11.87 23.78 -11.81
C ASP A 21 11.93 23.32 -10.34
N ILE A 22 12.13 22.02 -10.09
CA ILE A 22 12.29 21.44 -8.76
C ILE A 22 13.77 21.46 -8.32
N LEU A 23 14.70 21.42 -9.27
CA LEU A 23 16.14 21.28 -9.03
C LEU A 23 16.90 22.61 -9.01
N VAL A 24 16.36 23.61 -9.69
CA VAL A 24 16.97 24.92 -9.88
C VAL A 24 16.20 25.89 -9.00
N SER A 25 16.91 26.63 -8.12
CA SER A 25 16.26 27.62 -7.28
C SER A 25 15.56 28.68 -8.14
N THR A 26 14.47 29.25 -7.64
CA THR A 26 13.73 30.33 -8.33
C THR A 26 14.58 31.59 -8.60
N GLU A 27 15.76 31.67 -7.98
CA GLU A 27 16.76 32.75 -8.11
C GLU A 27 17.92 32.41 -9.06
N ALA A 28 17.93 31.22 -9.66
CA ALA A 28 19.02 30.79 -10.52
C ALA A 28 19.02 31.52 -11.86
N ASP A 29 20.23 31.76 -12.37
CA ASP A 29 20.46 32.42 -13.65
C ASP A 29 19.91 31.57 -14.82
N GLN A 30 19.39 32.23 -15.86
CA GLN A 30 18.78 31.56 -17.03
C GLN A 30 19.77 30.57 -17.68
N ASP A 31 21.05 30.90 -17.66
CA ASP A 31 22.13 30.04 -18.14
C ASP A 31 22.31 28.76 -17.31
N GLN A 32 22.05 28.79 -15.99
CA GLN A 32 22.07 27.60 -15.14
C GLN A 32 20.88 26.68 -15.43
N PHE A 33 19.73 27.27 -15.72
CA PHE A 33 18.53 26.55 -16.13
C PHE A 33 18.76 25.79 -17.46
N ASP A 34 19.23 26.48 -18.50
CA ASP A 34 19.46 25.90 -19.82
C ASP A 34 20.54 24.81 -19.82
N ARG A 35 21.56 24.97 -18.97
CA ARG A 35 22.56 23.91 -18.74
C ARG A 35 21.93 22.68 -18.11
N MET A 36 21.04 22.84 -17.13
CA MET A 36 20.38 21.72 -16.47
C MET A 36 19.42 20.99 -17.39
N VAL A 37 18.67 21.72 -18.23
CA VAL A 37 17.81 21.16 -19.29
C VAL A 37 18.61 20.24 -20.22
N LYS A 38 19.77 20.69 -20.70
CA LYS A 38 20.65 19.89 -21.56
C LYS A 38 21.28 18.69 -20.84
N ILE A 39 21.72 18.86 -19.59
CA ILE A 39 22.31 17.75 -18.80
C ILE A 39 21.28 16.65 -18.55
N LEU A 40 20.02 17.02 -18.29
CA LEU A 40 18.92 16.08 -18.10
C LEU A 40 18.36 15.52 -19.41
N GLY A 41 18.80 16.04 -20.56
CA GLY A 41 18.36 15.62 -21.90
C GLY A 41 16.91 15.98 -22.21
N LEU A 42 16.38 17.00 -21.53
CA LEU A 42 15.00 17.46 -21.66
C LEU A 42 14.77 18.26 -22.95
N ASP A 43 15.85 18.64 -23.63
CA ASP A 43 15.87 19.28 -24.95
C ASP A 43 15.55 18.33 -26.11
N LYS A 44 15.56 17.01 -25.86
CA LYS A 44 15.33 15.98 -26.88
C LYS A 44 13.84 15.69 -27.10
N PRO A 45 13.43 15.11 -28.24
CA PRO A 45 12.08 14.60 -28.42
C PRO A 45 11.71 13.56 -27.35
N LEU A 46 10.45 13.56 -26.88
CA LEU A 46 9.97 12.67 -25.81
C LEU A 46 10.28 11.18 -26.04
N TRP A 47 10.22 10.72 -27.28
CA TRP A 47 10.53 9.34 -27.63
C TRP A 47 12.01 9.00 -27.41
N GLU A 48 12.94 9.92 -27.69
CA GLU A 48 14.37 9.73 -27.40
C GLU A 48 14.63 9.70 -25.91
N GLN A 49 13.99 10.61 -25.15
CA GLN A 49 14.13 10.65 -23.69
C GLN A 49 13.63 9.34 -23.06
N PHE A 50 12.52 8.80 -23.56
CA PHE A 50 11.99 7.51 -23.11
C PHE A 50 12.92 6.34 -23.44
N LEU A 51 13.53 6.32 -24.63
CA LEU A 51 14.50 5.28 -25.01
C LEU A 51 15.78 5.34 -24.16
N VAL A 52 16.29 6.54 -23.87
CA VAL A 52 17.44 6.73 -22.97
C VAL A 52 17.09 6.25 -21.56
N TYR A 53 15.89 6.61 -21.07
CA TYR A 53 15.40 6.14 -19.77
C TYR A 53 15.29 4.61 -19.73
N LEU A 54 14.72 3.99 -20.77
CA LEU A 54 14.58 2.54 -20.84
C LEU A 54 15.93 1.83 -20.88
N SER A 55 16.90 2.36 -21.62
CA SER A 55 18.28 1.84 -21.67
C SER A 55 18.95 1.87 -20.30
N LYS A 56 18.83 2.98 -19.56
CA LYS A 56 19.34 3.11 -18.18
C LYS A 56 18.63 2.15 -17.23
N LEU A 57 17.31 2.00 -17.36
CA LEU A 57 16.50 1.12 -16.53
C LEU A 57 16.91 -0.35 -16.67
N VAL A 58 17.21 -0.81 -17.89
CA VAL A 58 17.71 -2.18 -18.14
C VAL A 58 19.09 -2.41 -17.52
N GLN A 59 19.90 -1.36 -17.38
CA GLN A 59 21.20 -1.39 -16.70
C GLN A 59 21.08 -1.26 -15.17
N GLY A 60 19.86 -1.14 -14.63
CA GLY A 60 19.60 -0.97 -13.20
C GLY A 60 19.71 0.48 -12.71
N ASP A 61 19.89 1.45 -13.61
CA ASP A 61 19.93 2.87 -13.28
C ASP A 61 18.52 3.48 -13.40
N LEU A 62 17.85 3.63 -12.26
CA LEU A 62 16.56 4.33 -12.14
C LEU A 62 16.71 5.87 -12.11
N GLY A 63 17.93 6.38 -12.24
CA GLY A 63 18.26 7.79 -12.13
C GLY A 63 18.36 8.26 -10.68
N ARG A 64 18.39 9.59 -10.52
CA ARG A 64 18.43 10.25 -9.22
C ARG A 64 17.06 10.79 -8.86
N SER A 65 16.73 10.70 -7.58
CA SER A 65 15.59 11.40 -7.00
C SER A 65 15.86 12.89 -6.98
N PHE A 66 15.00 13.68 -7.62
CA PHE A 66 15.13 15.14 -7.63
C PHE A 66 14.90 15.75 -6.24
N ALA A 67 14.06 15.14 -5.41
CA ALA A 67 13.76 15.63 -4.06
C ALA A 67 14.87 15.33 -3.03
N PHE A 68 15.55 14.19 -3.17
CA PHE A 68 16.54 13.71 -2.19
C PHE A 68 17.97 13.75 -2.71
N SER A 69 18.18 14.07 -4.00
CA SER A 69 19.49 14.06 -4.68
C SER A 69 20.28 12.74 -4.56
N GLU A 70 19.59 11.64 -4.27
CA GLU A 70 20.15 10.29 -4.12
C GLU A 70 19.70 9.35 -5.25
N PRO A 71 20.44 8.25 -5.53
CA PRO A 71 19.98 7.22 -6.48
C PRO A 71 18.58 6.71 -6.12
N ALA A 72 17.65 6.76 -7.08
CA ALA A 72 16.26 6.39 -6.86
C ALA A 72 16.12 4.93 -6.42
N LEU A 73 16.90 4.03 -7.01
CA LEU A 73 16.92 2.61 -6.64
C LEU A 73 17.29 2.40 -5.17
N LYS A 74 18.27 3.15 -4.65
CA LYS A 74 18.69 3.08 -3.25
C LYS A 74 17.55 3.48 -2.32
N LEU A 75 16.84 4.57 -2.61
CA LEU A 75 15.69 5.03 -1.83
C LEU A 75 14.55 4.02 -1.83
N VAL A 76 14.26 3.41 -2.99
CA VAL A 76 13.24 2.35 -3.11
C VAL A 76 13.61 1.16 -2.23
N LEU A 77 14.86 0.68 -2.32
CA LEU A 77 15.35 -0.45 -1.52
C LEU A 77 15.35 -0.14 -0.02
N GLN A 78 15.64 1.09 0.39
CA GLN A 78 15.57 1.49 1.80
C GLN A 78 14.15 1.49 2.37
N ARG A 79 13.14 1.83 1.54
CA ARG A 79 11.74 1.89 1.97
C ARG A 79 10.99 0.57 1.81
N MET A 80 11.46 -0.30 0.92
CA MET A 80 10.82 -1.58 0.60
C MET A 80 10.54 -2.46 1.83
N PRO A 81 11.45 -2.61 2.82
CA PRO A 81 11.15 -3.39 4.02
C PRO A 81 9.95 -2.86 4.81
N ALA A 82 9.75 -1.53 4.86
CA ALA A 82 8.62 -0.93 5.58
C ALA A 82 7.29 -1.32 4.93
N THR A 83 7.26 -1.29 3.60
CA THR A 83 6.08 -1.65 2.81
C THR A 83 5.76 -3.13 2.97
N ILE A 84 6.77 -4.01 2.93
CA ILE A 84 6.58 -5.45 3.13
C ILE A 84 6.02 -5.74 4.51
N GLU A 85 6.60 -5.14 5.57
CA GLU A 85 6.09 -5.29 6.94
C GLU A 85 4.63 -4.83 7.05
N LEU A 86 4.32 -3.63 6.55
CA LEU A 86 2.98 -3.06 6.61
C LEU A 86 1.94 -3.93 5.89
N VAL A 87 2.23 -4.33 4.64
CA VAL A 87 1.33 -5.17 3.86
C VAL A 87 1.16 -6.53 4.51
N THR A 88 2.22 -7.11 5.06
CA THR A 88 2.17 -8.40 5.76
C THR A 88 1.27 -8.32 6.98
N VAL A 89 1.47 -7.32 7.86
CA VAL A 89 0.63 -7.13 9.05
C VAL A 89 -0.82 -6.88 8.66
N ALA A 90 -1.09 -5.99 7.70
CA ALA A 90 -2.44 -5.71 7.22
C ALA A 90 -3.12 -6.96 6.65
N MET A 91 -2.41 -7.76 5.87
CA MET A 91 -2.94 -8.98 5.28
C MET A 91 -3.21 -10.06 6.35
N LEU A 92 -2.31 -10.23 7.32
CA LEU A 92 -2.53 -11.13 8.45
C LEU A 92 -3.76 -10.72 9.25
N MET A 93 -3.93 -9.42 9.56
CA MET A 93 -5.12 -8.91 10.22
C MET A 93 -6.40 -9.20 9.42
N ALA A 94 -6.36 -8.96 8.11
CA ALA A 94 -7.49 -9.23 7.23
C ALA A 94 -7.85 -10.73 7.17
N LEU A 95 -6.86 -11.63 7.21
CA LEU A 95 -7.09 -13.08 7.21
C LEU A 95 -7.62 -13.55 8.57
N ILE A 96 -6.97 -13.14 9.66
CA ILE A 96 -7.33 -13.53 11.04
C ILE A 96 -8.76 -13.08 11.38
N LEU A 97 -9.19 -11.91 10.91
CA LEU A 97 -10.55 -11.41 11.12
C LEU A 97 -11.52 -11.90 10.04
N GLY A 98 -11.11 -11.83 8.78
CA GLY A 98 -12.01 -12.06 7.65
C GLY A 98 -12.42 -13.52 7.48
N ILE A 99 -11.51 -14.47 7.73
CA ILE A 99 -11.82 -15.90 7.59
C ILE A 99 -12.85 -16.34 8.63
N PRO A 100 -12.66 -16.12 9.95
CA PRO A 100 -13.65 -16.53 10.95
C PRO A 100 -15.00 -15.83 10.78
N LEU A 101 -15.00 -14.52 10.49
CA LEU A 101 -16.24 -13.76 10.29
C LEU A 101 -16.99 -14.23 9.04
N GLY A 102 -16.28 -14.44 7.93
CA GLY A 102 -16.86 -14.97 6.69
C GLY A 102 -17.40 -16.40 6.87
N MET A 103 -16.65 -17.24 7.56
CA MET A 103 -17.05 -18.62 7.85
C MET A 103 -18.30 -18.66 8.72
N TYR A 104 -18.34 -17.87 9.80
CA TYR A 104 -19.51 -17.77 10.66
C TYR A 104 -20.74 -17.28 9.89
N ALA A 105 -20.59 -16.21 9.11
CA ALA A 105 -21.67 -15.62 8.31
C ALA A 105 -22.16 -16.53 7.17
N GLY A 106 -21.30 -17.44 6.70
CA GLY A 106 -21.63 -18.49 5.72
C GLY A 106 -22.39 -19.66 6.33
N LEU A 107 -21.96 -20.12 7.51
CA LEU A 107 -22.59 -21.24 8.22
C LEU A 107 -23.95 -20.87 8.80
N HIS A 108 -24.14 -19.63 9.24
CA HIS A 108 -25.36 -19.17 9.91
C HIS A 108 -25.98 -17.94 9.24
N PRO A 109 -26.38 -18.02 7.96
CA PRO A 109 -26.77 -16.83 7.18
C PRO A 109 -27.98 -16.08 7.74
N GLU A 110 -28.89 -16.77 8.43
CA GLU A 110 -30.12 -16.17 8.96
C GLU A 110 -29.94 -15.44 10.30
N LYS A 111 -28.84 -15.71 11.03
CA LYS A 111 -28.59 -15.08 12.33
C LYS A 111 -28.35 -13.58 12.17
N THR A 112 -28.88 -12.79 13.10
CA THR A 112 -28.68 -11.33 13.14
C THR A 112 -27.21 -10.94 13.10
N ILE A 113 -26.35 -11.68 13.81
CA ILE A 113 -24.89 -11.47 13.81
C ILE A 113 -24.32 -11.53 12.38
N SER A 114 -24.73 -12.51 11.58
CA SER A 114 -24.29 -12.67 10.20
C SER A 114 -24.76 -11.50 9.32
N LYS A 115 -25.99 -11.02 9.53
CA LYS A 115 -26.52 -9.83 8.84
C LYS A 115 -25.74 -8.58 9.24
N THR A 116 -25.38 -8.43 10.52
CA THR A 116 -24.55 -7.32 11.01
C THR A 116 -23.13 -7.36 10.45
N ILE A 117 -22.47 -8.53 10.43
CA ILE A 117 -21.15 -8.70 9.82
C ILE A 117 -21.18 -8.25 8.35
N MET A 118 -22.19 -8.69 7.61
CA MET A 118 -22.36 -8.31 6.21
C MET A 118 -22.64 -6.81 6.03
N GLY A 119 -23.54 -6.24 6.85
CA GLY A 119 -23.82 -4.81 6.83
C GLY A 119 -22.58 -3.96 7.14
N ALA A 120 -21.84 -4.32 8.19
CA ALA A 120 -20.59 -3.66 8.56
C ALA A 120 -19.54 -3.75 7.44
N SER A 121 -19.44 -4.91 6.78
CA SER A 121 -18.51 -5.10 5.64
C SER A 121 -18.82 -4.13 4.49
N ILE A 122 -20.11 -3.90 4.20
CA ILE A 122 -20.56 -2.96 3.15
C ILE A 122 -20.20 -1.53 3.53
N VAL A 123 -20.51 -1.12 4.77
CA VAL A 123 -20.15 0.22 5.26
C VAL A 123 -18.64 0.45 5.16
N GLY A 124 -17.83 -0.55 5.53
CA GLY A 124 -16.37 -0.46 5.49
C GLY A 124 -15.78 -0.21 4.09
N VAL A 125 -16.44 -0.63 3.01
CA VAL A 125 -15.98 -0.35 1.63
C VAL A 125 -16.66 0.87 0.99
N SER A 126 -17.77 1.35 1.56
CA SER A 126 -18.45 2.54 1.08
C SER A 126 -17.74 3.84 1.48
N ILE A 127 -16.87 3.78 2.48
CA ILE A 127 -16.10 4.94 2.95
C ILE A 127 -14.85 5.11 2.06
N PRO A 128 -14.55 6.33 1.58
CA PRO A 128 -13.32 6.57 0.84
C PRO A 128 -12.07 6.28 1.70
N ASN A 129 -11.13 5.49 1.16
CA ASN A 129 -9.91 5.07 1.89
C ASN A 129 -9.10 6.24 2.46
N PHE A 130 -9.02 7.37 1.74
CA PHE A 130 -8.31 8.55 2.23
C PHE A 130 -8.97 9.14 3.48
N TRP A 131 -10.31 9.24 3.47
CA TRP A 131 -11.08 9.78 4.58
C TRP A 131 -11.01 8.84 5.78
N GLN A 132 -11.11 7.53 5.54
CA GLN A 132 -10.94 6.51 6.58
C GLN A 132 -9.57 6.64 7.26
N GLY A 133 -8.50 6.80 6.48
CA GLY A 133 -7.15 7.02 7.01
C GLY A 133 -7.07 8.29 7.88
N ILE A 134 -7.63 9.41 7.40
CA ILE A 134 -7.65 10.67 8.15
C ILE A 134 -8.43 10.51 9.47
N MET A 135 -9.59 9.83 9.45
CA MET A 135 -10.40 9.62 10.64
C MET A 135 -9.72 8.69 11.64
N LEU A 136 -9.04 7.63 11.17
CA LEU A 136 -8.25 6.78 12.05
C LEU A 136 -7.12 7.56 12.72
N ILE A 137 -6.41 8.42 11.99
CA ILE A 137 -5.38 9.30 12.58
C ILE A 137 -6.02 10.28 13.58
N PHE A 138 -7.12 10.94 13.22
CA PHE A 138 -7.80 11.89 14.09
C PHE A 138 -8.27 11.25 15.40
N VAL A 139 -8.83 10.03 15.34
CA VAL A 139 -9.33 9.34 16.53
C VAL A 139 -8.18 8.76 17.35
N LEU A 140 -7.28 7.98 16.72
CA LEU A 140 -6.27 7.19 17.45
C LEU A 140 -5.04 8.01 17.84
N ALA A 141 -4.64 8.98 17.02
CA ALA A 141 -3.43 9.76 17.26
C ALA A 141 -3.70 11.14 17.88
N VAL A 142 -4.77 11.82 17.46
CA VAL A 142 -5.07 13.18 17.93
C VAL A 142 -6.01 13.18 19.13
N SER A 143 -7.13 12.47 19.05
CA SER A 143 -8.18 12.52 20.08
C SER A 143 -7.84 11.65 21.29
N LEU A 144 -7.45 10.39 21.04
CA LEU A 144 -7.11 9.43 22.09
C LEU A 144 -5.64 9.48 22.50
N ALA A 145 -4.77 10.00 21.61
CA ALA A 145 -3.31 9.99 21.77
C ALA A 145 -2.72 8.60 22.10
N TRP A 146 -3.34 7.53 21.58
CA TRP A 146 -2.91 6.15 21.83
C TRP A 146 -1.78 5.72 20.89
N LEU A 147 -1.82 6.20 19.64
CA LEU A 147 -0.90 5.78 18.59
C LEU A 147 -0.29 7.02 17.92
N PRO A 148 0.95 6.92 17.42
CA PRO A 148 1.57 8.01 16.66
C PRO A 148 0.83 8.26 15.32
N SER A 149 0.93 9.49 14.82
CA SER A 149 0.27 9.90 13.56
C SER A 149 1.04 9.51 12.31
N GLY A 150 2.32 9.15 12.42
CA GLY A 150 3.15 8.73 11.29
C GLY A 150 4.58 8.38 11.72
N GLY A 151 5.37 7.88 10.76
CA GLY A 151 6.72 7.37 11.00
C GLY A 151 6.81 5.85 10.92
N ARG A 152 8.00 5.30 11.20
CA ARG A 152 8.25 3.84 11.21
C ARG A 152 8.55 3.29 12.60
N GLY A 153 8.69 4.16 13.59
CA GLY A 153 9.15 3.82 14.93
C GLY A 153 10.60 3.32 14.97
N GLU A 154 11.02 2.86 16.15
CA GLU A 154 12.35 2.30 16.40
C GLU A 154 12.57 1.00 15.60
N ILE A 155 13.70 0.92 14.91
CA ILE A 155 14.09 -0.24 14.11
C ILE A 155 15.16 -1.02 14.88
N LYS A 156 14.96 -2.32 15.07
CA LYS A 156 15.92 -3.20 15.73
C LYS A 156 16.37 -4.30 14.78
N THR A 157 17.62 -4.73 14.90
CA THR A 157 18.15 -5.87 14.16
C THR A 157 18.20 -7.08 15.09
N VAL A 158 17.48 -8.14 14.73
CA VAL A 158 17.44 -9.40 15.47
C VAL A 158 17.78 -10.52 14.50
N MET A 159 18.76 -11.37 14.84
CA MET A 159 19.22 -12.48 13.99
C MET A 159 19.54 -12.08 12.54
N GLY A 160 20.12 -10.88 12.33
CA GLY A 160 20.46 -10.36 11.00
C GLY A 160 19.29 -9.76 10.21
N ILE A 161 18.08 -9.73 10.77
CA ILE A 161 16.89 -9.12 10.16
C ILE A 161 16.58 -7.80 10.84
N THR A 162 16.71 -6.71 10.09
CA THR A 162 16.37 -5.35 10.53
C THR A 162 14.89 -5.07 10.29
N SER A 163 14.12 -4.89 11.35
CA SER A 163 12.66 -4.67 11.27
C SER A 163 12.15 -3.78 12.40
N SER A 164 11.09 -3.01 12.14
CA SER A 164 10.38 -2.29 13.21
C SER A 164 9.43 -3.22 13.99
N LEU A 165 9.09 -4.40 13.47
CA LEU A 165 8.21 -5.35 14.16
C LEU A 165 8.85 -5.97 15.41
N TRP A 166 10.15 -5.80 15.61
CA TRP A 166 10.87 -6.25 16.80
C TRP A 166 10.74 -5.31 18.00
N THR A 167 10.14 -4.13 17.84
CA THR A 167 10.01 -3.11 18.89
C THR A 167 8.55 -2.79 19.15
N ALA A 168 8.19 -2.49 20.39
CA ALA A 168 6.84 -2.04 20.73
C ALA A 168 6.50 -0.71 20.05
N ASP A 169 7.51 0.15 19.89
CA ASP A 169 7.36 1.42 19.18
C ASP A 169 7.07 1.19 17.68
N GLY A 170 7.72 0.24 17.01
CA GLY A 170 7.38 -0.09 15.63
C GLY A 170 5.95 -0.62 15.47
N TRP A 171 5.45 -1.39 16.44
CA TRP A 171 4.04 -1.81 16.45
C TRP A 171 3.08 -0.63 16.60
N SER A 172 3.38 0.34 17.47
CA SER A 172 2.51 1.53 17.64
C SER A 172 2.37 2.32 16.32
N HIS A 173 3.44 2.39 15.53
CA HIS A 173 3.45 3.08 14.23
C HIS A 173 2.77 2.30 13.11
N ILE A 174 2.78 0.96 13.16
CA ILE A 174 2.25 0.13 12.07
C ILE A 174 0.76 -0.18 12.21
N ILE A 175 0.21 -0.19 13.43
CA ILE A 175 -1.17 -0.62 13.69
C ILE A 175 -2.19 0.26 12.97
N THR A 176 -2.10 1.58 13.10
CA THR A 176 -3.05 2.52 12.46
C THR A 176 -3.13 2.34 10.94
N PRO A 177 -2.01 2.41 10.19
CA PRO A 177 -2.07 2.18 8.75
C PRO A 177 -2.42 0.73 8.40
N ALA A 178 -2.00 -0.27 9.19
CA ALA A 178 -2.36 -1.66 8.95
C ALA A 178 -3.86 -1.90 9.08
N ILE A 179 -4.53 -1.33 10.09
CA ILE A 179 -5.99 -1.37 10.23
C ILE A 179 -6.65 -0.75 9.00
N ASN A 180 -6.16 0.42 8.57
CA ASN A 180 -6.71 1.13 7.42
C ASN A 180 -6.68 0.25 6.16
N LEU A 181 -5.54 -0.38 5.87
CA LEU A 181 -5.39 -1.30 4.73
C LEU A 181 -6.18 -2.60 4.91
N ALA A 182 -6.20 -3.15 6.13
CA ALA A 182 -6.82 -4.43 6.44
C ALA A 182 -8.34 -4.38 6.30
N LEU A 183 -8.99 -3.25 6.60
CA LEU A 183 -10.46 -3.15 6.54
C LEU A 183 -11.02 -3.49 5.15
N ALA A 184 -10.45 -2.89 4.10
CA ALA A 184 -10.89 -3.15 2.72
C ALA A 184 -10.66 -4.63 2.32
N GLN A 185 -9.51 -5.19 2.68
CA GLN A 185 -9.18 -6.58 2.38
C GLN A 185 -10.03 -7.56 3.19
N CYS A 186 -10.31 -7.24 4.46
CA CYS A 186 -11.17 -8.02 5.35
C CYS A 186 -12.58 -8.13 4.77
N THR A 187 -13.17 -7.04 4.28
CA THR A 187 -14.48 -7.08 3.61
C THR A 187 -14.48 -8.03 2.41
N LEU A 188 -13.45 -7.98 1.56
CA LEU A 188 -13.35 -8.88 0.41
C LEU A 188 -13.26 -10.35 0.87
N ILE A 189 -12.40 -10.65 1.84
CA ILE A 189 -12.21 -11.99 2.39
C ILE A 189 -13.50 -12.52 3.02
N ILE A 190 -14.20 -11.72 3.86
CA ILE A 190 -15.47 -12.10 4.49
C ILE A 190 -16.49 -12.54 3.43
N ARG A 191 -16.65 -11.72 2.37
CA ARG A 191 -17.63 -11.98 1.32
C ARG A 191 -17.29 -13.23 0.50
N LEU A 192 -16.01 -13.40 0.17
CA LEU A 192 -15.52 -14.56 -0.57
C LEU A 192 -15.71 -15.85 0.24
N ILE A 193 -15.24 -15.87 1.49
CA ILE A 193 -15.36 -17.05 2.37
C ILE A 193 -16.84 -17.37 2.61
N ARG A 194 -17.68 -16.38 2.89
CA ARG A 194 -19.13 -16.60 3.07
C ARG A 194 -19.77 -17.24 1.82
N ALA A 195 -19.43 -16.76 0.63
CA ALA A 195 -19.97 -17.30 -0.62
C ALA A 195 -19.55 -18.77 -0.79
N ASN A 196 -18.26 -19.06 -0.64
CA ASN A 196 -17.70 -20.41 -0.75
C ASN A 196 -18.31 -21.35 0.30
N VAL A 197 -18.46 -20.92 1.56
CA VAL A 197 -19.06 -21.73 2.62
C VAL A 197 -20.52 -22.06 2.31
N ARG A 198 -21.29 -21.09 1.80
CA ARG A 198 -22.70 -21.35 1.42
C ARG A 198 -22.83 -22.38 0.30
N GLU A 199 -21.89 -22.39 -0.63
CA GLU A 199 -21.85 -23.39 -1.70
C GLU A 199 -21.42 -24.77 -1.18
N ILE A 200 -20.33 -24.82 -0.40
CA ILE A 200 -19.74 -26.06 0.11
C ILE A 200 -20.68 -26.80 1.06
N VAL A 201 -21.42 -26.10 1.92
CA VAL A 201 -22.35 -26.71 2.87
C VAL A 201 -23.48 -27.51 2.20
N LEU A 202 -23.77 -27.23 0.93
CA LEU A 202 -24.80 -27.93 0.16
C LEU A 202 -24.29 -29.24 -0.47
N LEU A 203 -22.98 -29.49 -0.47
CA LEU A 203 -22.36 -30.65 -1.08
C LEU A 203 -22.59 -31.93 -0.25
N ASP A 204 -22.73 -33.06 -0.93
CA ASP A 204 -23.18 -34.32 -0.32
C ASP A 204 -22.18 -34.88 0.69
N TYR A 205 -20.88 -34.67 0.51
CA TYR A 205 -19.88 -35.09 1.49
C TYR A 205 -20.00 -34.33 2.83
N VAL A 206 -20.43 -33.06 2.82
CA VAL A 206 -20.67 -32.28 4.04
C VAL A 206 -21.94 -32.75 4.74
N LYS A 207 -23.01 -33.01 3.98
CA LYS A 207 -24.25 -33.58 4.52
C LYS A 207 -24.00 -34.96 5.13
N PHE A 208 -23.24 -35.81 4.45
CA PHE A 208 -22.86 -37.13 4.93
C PHE A 208 -22.01 -37.06 6.20
N ALA A 209 -21.00 -36.19 6.24
CA ALA A 209 -20.20 -35.96 7.44
C ALA A 209 -21.10 -35.54 8.62
N ARG A 210 -22.00 -34.57 8.43
CA ARG A 210 -22.94 -34.12 9.48
C ARG A 210 -23.89 -35.23 9.94
N ALA A 211 -24.29 -36.14 9.06
CA ALA A 211 -25.16 -37.27 9.40
C ALA A 211 -24.44 -38.35 10.22
N LYS A 212 -23.11 -38.41 10.15
CA LYS A 212 -22.29 -39.36 10.93
C LYS A 212 -21.96 -38.89 12.35
N GLY A 213 -22.24 -37.62 12.69
CA GLY A 213 -21.82 -36.99 13.95
C GLY A 213 -20.46 -36.31 13.84
#